data_AF-A0A645IHQ3-F1
#
_entry.id   AF-A0A645IHQ3-F1
#
_cell.length_a   1.000
_cell.length_b   1.000
_cell.length_c   1.000
_cell.angle_alpha   90.00
_cell.angle_beta   90.00
_cell.angle_gamma   90.00
#
_symmetry.space_group_name_H-M   'P 1'
#
loop_
_entity.id
_entity.type
_entity.pdbx_description
1 polymer ?
#
loop_
_entity_poly.entity_id
_entity_poly.type
_entity_poly.pdbx_seq_one_letter_code
_entity_poly.pdbx_strand_id
1 'polypeptide(L)'
;MRGAPELLAKAVVLAIARRMLRENRDVKVILFSSKWQTVEIDLTDKKRMGKEFLEFLKYTFGGGTDFNTALHSGLKTIKKEKAFQGADLLFLTDGYSELSEVPLIREWNEIKVEKKARIFSLIIGNYDAGGLDQVSDYTYIIHNSENWQIDESPARFIKAISKPARMF
;
A
#
# COMPACT_ATOMS: atom_id res chain seq x y z
N MET A 1 10.03 -3.44 -9.39
CA MET A 1 8.82 -4.21 -9.76
C MET A 1 8.56 -4.39 -11.26
N ARG A 2 9.41 -3.91 -12.18
CA ARG A 2 9.12 -3.93 -13.63
C ARG A 2 8.67 -5.32 -14.13
N GLY A 3 7.58 -5.36 -14.90
CA GLY A 3 7.04 -6.60 -15.47
C GLY A 3 5.79 -7.10 -14.74
N ALA A 4 5.67 -8.42 -14.56
CA ALA A 4 4.51 -9.05 -13.93
C ALA A 4 4.20 -8.54 -12.51
N PRO A 5 5.18 -8.26 -11.61
CA PRO A 5 4.90 -7.71 -10.29
C PRO A 5 4.22 -6.34 -10.34
N GLU A 6 4.71 -5.42 -11.19
CA GLU A 6 4.10 -4.10 -11.38
C GLU A 6 2.68 -4.20 -11.95
N LEU A 7 2.46 -5.08 -12.93
CA LEU A 7 1.13 -5.29 -13.51
C LEU A 7 0.15 -5.80 -12.45
N LEU A 8 0.57 -6.76 -11.63
CA LEU A 8 -0.24 -7.30 -10.55
C LEU A 8 -0.55 -6.23 -9.49
N ALA A 9 0.46 -5.45 -9.08
CA ALA A 9 0.27 -4.36 -8.12
C ALA A 9 -0.75 -3.33 -8.63
N LYS A 10 -0.64 -2.90 -9.90
CA LYS A 10 -1.58 -1.98 -10.55
C LYS A 10 -3.00 -2.56 -10.61
N ALA A 11 -3.14 -3.85 -10.93
CA ALA A 11 -4.43 -4.53 -10.95
C ALA A 11 -5.09 -4.58 -9.56
N VAL A 12 -4.30 -4.87 -8.51
CA VAL A 12 -4.76 -4.86 -7.11
C VAL A 12 -5.20 -3.45 -6.70
N VAL A 13 -4.39 -2.43 -6.96
CA VAL A 13 -4.75 -1.03 -6.66
C VAL A 13 -6.02 -0.60 -7.39
N LEU A 14 -6.17 -0.95 -8.67
CA LEU A 14 -7.39 -0.68 -9.44
C LEU A 14 -8.62 -1.36 -8.83
N ALA A 15 -8.50 -2.63 -8.43
CA ALA A 15 -9.61 -3.37 -7.82
C ALA A 15 -10.05 -2.73 -6.49
N ILE A 16 -9.07 -2.32 -5.66
CA ILE A 16 -9.32 -1.69 -4.37
C ILE A 16 -9.89 -0.28 -4.55
N ALA A 17 -9.25 0.56 -5.36
CA ALA A 17 -9.73 1.91 -5.64
C ALA A 17 -11.17 1.86 -6.15
N ARG A 18 -11.47 1.05 -7.16
CA ARG A 18 -12.84 0.89 -7.68
C ARG A 18 -13.85 0.51 -6.59
N ARG A 19 -13.44 -0.30 -5.61
CA ARG A 19 -14.29 -0.68 -4.48
C ARG A 19 -14.48 0.49 -3.51
N MET A 20 -13.40 1.10 -3.03
CA MET A 20 -13.43 2.20 -2.06
C MET A 20 -14.28 3.37 -2.57
N LEU A 21 -14.22 3.63 -3.87
CA LEU A 21 -15.00 4.68 -4.53
C LEU A 21 -16.51 4.38 -4.58
N ARG A 22 -16.90 3.11 -4.66
CA ARG A 22 -18.31 2.71 -4.48
C ARG A 22 -18.76 2.85 -3.02
N GLU A 23 -17.84 2.67 -2.08
CA GLU A 23 -18.07 2.77 -0.64
C GLU A 23 -17.92 4.23 -0.12
N ASN A 24 -17.68 5.21 -0.99
CA ASN A 24 -17.40 6.62 -0.64
C ASN A 24 -16.27 6.78 0.38
N ARG A 25 -15.22 5.96 0.25
CA ARG A 25 -13.98 6.09 1.03
C ARG A 25 -12.94 6.83 0.20
N ASP A 26 -12.31 7.84 0.81
CA ASP A 26 -11.18 8.55 0.23
C ASP A 26 -9.99 7.61 0.04
N VAL A 27 -9.30 7.74 -1.10
CA VAL A 27 -8.09 6.97 -1.39
C VAL A 27 -6.98 7.93 -1.79
N LYS A 28 -5.80 7.80 -1.18
CA LYS A 28 -4.57 8.43 -1.63
C LYS A 28 -3.61 7.34 -2.09
N VAL A 29 -2.98 7.54 -3.24
CA VAL A 29 -1.96 6.66 -3.77
C VAL A 29 -0.62 7.36 -3.68
N ILE A 30 0.36 6.69 -3.06
CA ILE A 30 1.74 7.16 -2.96
C ILE A 30 2.58 6.18 -3.75
N LEU A 31 3.11 6.63 -4.88
CA LEU A 31 4.12 5.91 -5.62
C LEU A 31 5.49 6.27 -5.05
N PHE A 32 6.39 5.29 -4.97
CA PHE A 32 7.75 5.49 -4.47
C PHE A 32 8.77 4.68 -5.27
N SER A 33 10.02 5.12 -5.26
CA SER A 33 11.17 4.40 -5.81
C SER A 33 12.36 4.51 -4.86
N SER A 34 13.42 5.21 -5.27
CA SER A 34 14.62 5.44 -4.49
C SER A 34 14.40 6.46 -3.39
N LYS A 35 15.42 6.64 -2.55
CA LYS A 35 15.41 7.58 -1.45
C LYS A 35 14.87 8.96 -1.87
N TRP A 36 13.86 9.44 -1.16
CA TRP A 36 13.18 10.73 -1.37
C TRP A 36 12.39 10.89 -2.68
N GLN A 37 12.18 9.80 -3.45
CA GLN A 37 11.41 9.86 -4.69
C GLN A 37 10.00 9.34 -4.47
N THR A 38 9.03 10.26 -4.43
CA THR A 38 7.61 9.94 -4.29
C THR A 38 6.74 10.77 -5.22
N VAL A 39 5.64 10.20 -5.70
CA VAL A 39 4.56 10.91 -6.40
C VAL A 39 3.24 10.56 -5.71
N GLU A 40 2.51 11.58 -5.25
CA GLU A 40 1.23 11.44 -4.57
C GLU A 40 0.08 11.75 -5.53
N ILE A 41 -0.99 10.95 -5.46
CA ILE A 41 -2.20 11.08 -6.28
C ILE A 41 -3.43 10.96 -5.38
N ASP A 42 -4.28 11.97 -5.38
CA ASP A 42 -5.47 12.07 -4.54
C ASP A 42 -6.72 11.57 -5.29
N LEU A 43 -7.26 10.43 -4.88
CA LEU A 43 -8.47 9.83 -5.46
C LEU A 43 -9.67 10.11 -4.55
N THR A 44 -9.97 11.39 -4.33
CA THR A 44 -11.02 11.85 -3.41
C THR A 44 -12.30 12.32 -4.12
N ASP A 45 -12.22 12.67 -5.42
CA ASP A 45 -13.37 13.14 -6.20
C ASP A 45 -13.67 12.24 -7.41
N LYS A 46 -14.89 11.67 -7.44
CA LYS A 46 -15.43 10.83 -8.51
C LYS A 46 -15.29 11.42 -9.92
N LYS A 47 -15.29 12.75 -10.04
CA LYS A 47 -15.16 13.44 -11.35
C LYS A 47 -13.70 13.58 -11.81
N ARG A 48 -12.72 13.66 -10.90
CA ARG A 48 -11.28 13.81 -11.23
C ARG A 48 -10.54 12.47 -11.35
N MET A 49 -11.01 11.46 -10.63
CA MET A 49 -10.41 10.12 -10.57
C MET A 49 -10.12 9.46 -11.91
N GLY A 50 -10.97 9.62 -12.93
CA GLY A 50 -10.80 8.89 -14.18
C GLY A 50 -9.47 9.20 -14.88
N LYS A 51 -9.04 10.47 -14.85
CA LYS A 51 -7.80 10.91 -15.50
C LYS A 51 -6.59 10.62 -14.63
N GLU A 52 -6.61 11.05 -13.38
CA GLU A 52 -5.48 10.92 -12.45
C GLU A 52 -5.16 9.44 -12.17
N PHE A 53 -6.20 8.59 -12.03
CA PHE A 53 -5.98 7.15 -11.86
C PHE A 53 -5.45 6.48 -13.13
N LEU A 54 -5.86 6.95 -14.31
CA LEU A 54 -5.30 6.45 -15.57
C LEU A 54 -3.83 6.87 -15.72
N GLU A 55 -3.48 8.09 -15.31
CA GLU A 55 -2.09 8.54 -15.26
C GLU A 55 -1.25 7.68 -14.31
N PHE A 56 -1.77 7.36 -13.12
CA PHE A 56 -1.18 6.37 -12.21
C PHE A 56 -0.92 5.02 -12.90
N LEU A 57 -1.92 4.44 -13.57
CA LEU A 57 -1.78 3.12 -14.22
C LEU A 57 -0.74 3.13 -15.35
N LYS A 58 -0.56 4.27 -16.02
CA LYS A 58 0.45 4.46 -17.07
C LYS A 58 1.85 4.69 -16.52
N TYR A 59 1.98 5.16 -15.28
CA TYR A 59 3.27 5.48 -14.70
C TYR A 59 4.05 4.21 -14.38
N THR A 60 5.31 4.14 -14.81
CA THR A 60 6.26 3.09 -14.41
C THR A 60 7.42 3.76 -13.68
N PHE A 61 7.61 3.41 -12.40
CA PHE A 61 8.76 3.85 -11.63
C PHE A 61 9.97 2.95 -11.91
N GLY A 62 11.14 3.58 -12.07
CA GLY A 62 12.43 2.92 -12.10
C GLY A 62 13.40 3.65 -11.17
N GLY A 63 14.56 3.03 -10.88
CA GLY A 63 15.65 3.70 -10.17
C GLY A 63 16.02 3.13 -8.80
N GLY A 64 15.24 2.21 -8.24
CA GLY A 64 15.49 1.57 -6.94
C GLY A 64 14.22 1.43 -6.10
N THR A 65 14.40 1.00 -4.85
CA THR A 65 13.31 0.78 -3.88
C THR A 65 13.80 1.17 -2.48
N ASP A 66 13.08 2.06 -1.80
CA ASP A 66 13.39 2.52 -0.44
C ASP A 66 12.13 2.52 0.44
N PHE A 67 12.02 1.53 1.34
CA PHE A 67 10.84 1.37 2.20
C PHE A 67 10.67 2.52 3.20
N ASN A 68 11.79 3.06 3.71
CA ASN A 68 11.77 4.15 4.68
C ASN A 68 11.13 5.42 4.05
N THR A 69 11.47 5.76 2.81
CA THR A 69 10.86 6.87 2.06
C THR A 69 9.34 6.70 1.93
N ALA A 70 8.89 5.51 1.57
CA ALA A 70 7.46 5.22 1.44
C ALA A 70 6.73 5.37 2.77
N LEU A 71 7.29 4.81 3.84
CA LEU A 71 6.72 4.88 5.18
C LEU A 71 6.74 6.29 5.77
N HIS A 72 7.76 7.10 5.50
CA HIS A 72 7.77 8.53 5.87
C HIS A 72 6.64 9.30 5.17
N SER A 73 6.41 9.06 3.88
CA SER A 73 5.32 9.71 3.13
C SER A 73 3.94 9.30 3.65
N GLY A 74 3.73 8.00 3.93
CA GLY A 74 2.51 7.51 4.55
C GLY A 74 2.28 8.11 5.95
N LEU A 75 3.33 8.21 6.75
CA LEU A 75 3.26 8.73 8.12
C LEU A 75 2.90 10.23 8.12
N LYS A 76 3.51 10.99 7.22
CA LYS A 76 3.19 12.40 7.02
C LYS A 76 1.72 12.59 6.63
N THR A 77 1.20 11.74 5.74
CA THR A 77 -0.20 11.77 5.31
C THR A 77 -1.14 11.51 6.49
N ILE A 78 -0.95 10.40 7.21
CA ILE A 78 -1.88 9.99 8.28
C ILE A 78 -1.87 10.95 9.47
N LYS A 79 -0.75 11.65 9.71
CA LYS A 79 -0.66 12.71 10.72
C LYS A 79 -1.40 13.97 10.33
N LYS A 80 -1.25 14.39 9.07
CA LYS A 80 -1.74 15.69 8.58
C LYS A 80 -3.23 15.67 8.26
N GLU A 81 -3.72 14.56 7.72
CA GLU A 81 -5.02 14.50 7.07
C GLU A 81 -6.05 13.74 7.93
N LYS A 82 -6.97 14.49 8.54
CA LYS A 82 -8.01 13.94 9.44
C LYS A 82 -8.92 12.90 8.76
N ALA A 83 -9.05 12.96 7.43
CA ALA A 83 -9.84 12.01 6.65
C ALA A 83 -9.35 10.56 6.78
N PHE A 84 -8.08 10.35 7.18
CA PHE A 84 -7.50 9.01 7.34
C PHE A 84 -7.55 8.47 8.79
N GLN A 85 -8.42 9.00 9.65
CA GLN A 85 -8.76 8.30 10.89
C GLN A 85 -9.44 6.96 10.56
N GLY A 86 -8.94 5.87 11.14
CA GLY A 86 -9.43 4.51 10.87
C GLY A 86 -9.02 3.99 9.48
N ALA A 87 -8.00 4.56 8.85
CA ALA A 87 -7.59 4.19 7.51
C ALA A 87 -6.92 2.80 7.45
N ASP A 88 -7.03 2.19 6.26
CA ASP A 88 -6.24 1.03 5.89
C ASP A 88 -5.07 1.51 5.02
N LEU A 89 -3.85 1.35 5.51
CA LEU A 89 -2.64 1.57 4.72
C LEU A 89 -2.25 0.29 4.01
N LEU A 90 -2.04 0.39 2.70
CA LEU A 90 -1.68 -0.74 1.85
C LEU A 90 -0.27 -0.52 1.29
N PHE A 91 0.68 -1.35 1.71
CA PHE A 91 2.06 -1.32 1.24
C PHE A 91 2.28 -2.42 0.22
N LEU A 92 2.49 -2.06 -1.05
CA LEU A 92 2.70 -3.01 -2.15
C LEU A 92 4.15 -2.89 -2.64
N THR A 93 4.88 -4.00 -2.69
CA THR A 93 6.28 -4.02 -3.11
C THR A 93 6.70 -5.39 -3.67
N ASP A 94 7.84 -5.45 -4.36
CA ASP A 94 8.54 -6.69 -4.69
C ASP A 94 9.55 -7.13 -3.61
N GLY A 95 9.58 -6.46 -2.44
CA GLY A 95 10.40 -6.91 -1.31
C GLY A 95 11.90 -6.60 -1.44
N TYR A 96 12.35 -5.94 -2.53
CA TYR A 96 13.77 -5.63 -2.75
C TYR A 96 14.21 -4.33 -2.04
N SER A 97 13.98 -4.24 -0.73
CA SER A 97 14.49 -3.19 0.16
C SER A 97 14.30 -3.62 1.61
N GLU A 98 14.76 -2.81 2.57
CA GLU A 98 14.64 -3.09 3.99
C GLU A 98 14.10 -1.89 4.77
N LEU A 99 13.18 -2.17 5.70
CA LEU A 99 12.76 -1.27 6.75
C LEU A 99 13.70 -1.42 7.95
N SER A 100 14.58 -0.43 8.11
CA SER A 100 15.66 -0.47 9.10
C SER A 100 15.67 0.73 10.06
N GLU A 101 14.91 1.80 9.77
CA GLU A 101 14.85 2.97 10.64
C GLU A 101 14.02 2.70 11.91
N VAL A 102 14.69 2.32 13.00
CA VAL A 102 14.07 2.02 14.30
C VAL A 102 13.13 3.13 14.81
N PRO A 103 13.47 4.44 14.72
CA PRO A 103 12.55 5.49 15.14
C PRO A 103 11.25 5.51 14.32
N LEU A 104 11.35 5.28 13.01
CA LEU A 104 10.20 5.23 12.09
C LEU A 104 9.30 4.02 12.39
N ILE A 105 9.89 2.85 12.64
CA ILE A 105 9.16 1.63 13.03
C ILE A 105 8.37 1.87 14.32
N ARG A 106 9.02 2.47 15.33
CA ARG A 106 8.37 2.79 16.60
C ARG A 106 7.20 3.75 16.39
N GLU A 107 7.43 4.81 15.64
CA GLU A 107 6.42 5.85 15.40
C GLU A 107 5.19 5.31 14.65
N TRP A 108 5.40 4.42 13.68
CA TRP A 108 4.31 3.72 13.01
C TRP A 108 3.47 2.85 13.95
N ASN A 109 4.12 2.14 14.86
CA ASN A 109 3.44 1.31 15.85
C ASN A 109 2.65 2.13 16.87
N GLU A 110 3.11 3.34 17.21
CA GLU A 110 2.37 4.26 18.07
C GLU A 110 1.17 4.88 17.33
N ILE A 111 1.37 5.41 16.12
CA ILE A 111 0.32 6.13 15.41
C ILE A 111 -0.82 5.23 14.90
N LYS A 112 -0.53 3.96 14.56
CA LYS A 112 -1.58 3.04 14.12
C LYS A 112 -2.62 2.80 15.21
N VAL A 113 -2.20 2.79 16.47
CA VAL A 113 -3.11 2.70 17.62
C VAL A 113 -3.90 4.01 17.79
N GLU A 114 -3.23 5.16 17.78
CA GLU A 114 -3.89 6.48 17.92
C GLU A 114 -4.96 6.70 16.83
N LYS A 115 -4.60 6.40 15.58
CA LYS A 115 -5.48 6.60 14.42
C LYS A 115 -6.43 5.45 14.18
N LYS A 116 -6.39 4.38 14.99
CA LYS A 116 -7.12 3.12 14.75
C LYS A 116 -6.90 2.59 13.31
N ALA A 117 -5.72 2.82 12.79
CA ALA A 117 -5.34 2.45 11.43
C ALA A 117 -4.82 1.01 11.40
N ARG A 118 -4.89 0.40 10.22
CA ARG A 118 -4.34 -0.93 9.97
C ARG A 118 -3.36 -0.87 8.82
N ILE A 119 -2.27 -1.62 8.92
CA ILE A 119 -1.26 -1.73 7.87
C ILE A 119 -1.32 -3.13 7.26
N PHE A 120 -1.50 -3.18 5.94
CA PHE A 120 -1.47 -4.40 5.15
C PHE A 120 -0.31 -4.33 4.17
N SER A 121 0.60 -5.30 4.23
CA SER A 121 1.69 -5.44 3.26
C SER A 121 1.41 -6.56 2.28
N LEU A 122 1.63 -6.31 0.99
CA LEU A 122 1.58 -7.29 -0.09
C LEU A 122 2.93 -7.32 -0.80
N ILE A 123 3.65 -8.42 -0.61
CA ILE A 123 4.94 -8.69 -1.23
C ILE A 123 4.70 -9.51 -2.49
N ILE A 124 5.24 -9.08 -3.63
CA ILE A 124 4.97 -9.65 -4.95
C ILE A 124 6.27 -10.06 -5.65
N GLY A 125 6.44 -11.36 -5.89
CA GLY A 125 7.61 -11.92 -6.58
C GLY A 125 8.80 -12.18 -5.67
N ASN A 126 8.59 -12.27 -4.35
CA ASN A 126 9.66 -12.45 -3.36
C ASN A 126 9.14 -13.25 -2.14
N TYR A 127 10.06 -13.70 -1.28
CA TYR A 127 9.77 -14.53 -0.10
C TYR A 127 9.94 -13.75 1.22
N ASP A 128 10.59 -12.59 1.18
CA ASP A 128 10.89 -11.76 2.34
C ASP A 128 10.13 -10.44 2.29
N ALA A 129 9.65 -10.00 3.45
CA ALA A 129 8.97 -8.71 3.64
C ALA A 129 9.96 -7.56 3.89
N GLY A 130 11.26 -7.83 4.04
CA GLY A 130 12.29 -6.80 4.24
C GLY A 130 12.03 -5.98 5.50
N GLY A 131 11.59 -6.62 6.57
CA GLY A 131 11.27 -5.98 7.85
C GLY A 131 9.94 -5.22 7.90
N LEU A 132 9.11 -5.23 6.85
CA LEU A 132 7.77 -4.61 6.88
C LEU A 132 6.82 -5.27 7.89
N ASP A 133 7.06 -6.51 8.28
CA ASP A 133 6.35 -7.23 9.34
C ASP A 133 6.46 -6.54 10.71
N GLN A 134 7.51 -5.72 10.93
CA GLN A 134 7.69 -4.96 12.17
C GLN A 134 6.63 -3.85 12.37
N VAL A 135 5.93 -3.45 11.31
CA VAL A 135 4.87 -2.43 11.37
C VAL A 135 3.51 -2.97 10.89
N SER A 136 3.52 -3.97 10.01
CA SER A 136 2.32 -4.52 9.37
C SER A 136 1.45 -5.29 10.36
N ASP A 137 0.14 -5.06 10.32
CA ASP A 137 -0.83 -5.90 11.04
C ASP A 137 -1.11 -7.19 10.26
N TYR A 138 -0.98 -7.14 8.93
CA TYR A 138 -1.14 -8.31 8.06
C TYR A 138 -0.12 -8.26 6.91
N THR A 139 0.59 -9.36 6.71
CA THR A 139 1.52 -9.54 5.60
C THR A 139 1.04 -10.65 4.68
N TYR A 140 1.00 -10.38 3.39
CA TYR A 140 0.64 -11.32 2.33
C TYR A 140 1.80 -11.41 1.36
N ILE A 141 2.13 -12.62 0.94
CA ILE A 141 3.25 -12.88 0.04
C ILE A 141 2.72 -13.66 -1.16
N ILE A 142 3.06 -13.17 -2.35
CA ILE A 142 2.83 -13.83 -3.63
C ILE A 142 4.20 -14.15 -4.20
N HIS A 143 4.59 -15.42 -4.17
CA HIS A 143 5.95 -15.79 -4.54
C HIS A 143 6.18 -15.71 -6.05
N ASN A 144 5.16 -16.08 -6.83
CA ASN A 144 5.18 -16.01 -8.28
C ASN A 144 3.99 -15.21 -8.81
N SER A 145 4.24 -14.01 -9.32
CA SER A 145 3.19 -13.11 -9.83
C SER A 145 2.53 -13.57 -11.13
N GLU A 146 3.10 -14.55 -11.84
CA GLU A 146 2.52 -15.10 -13.07
C GLU A 146 1.76 -16.41 -12.82
N ASN A 147 2.09 -17.12 -11.73
CA ASN A 147 1.52 -18.42 -11.40
C ASN A 147 1.48 -18.65 -9.88
N TRP A 148 0.66 -17.86 -9.18
CA TRP A 148 0.49 -17.95 -7.73
C TRP A 148 -0.40 -19.14 -7.34
N GLN A 149 -0.16 -19.69 -6.14
CA GLN A 149 -1.04 -20.72 -5.56
C GLN A 149 -2.37 -20.11 -5.10
N ILE A 150 -3.43 -20.93 -5.00
CA ILE A 150 -4.78 -20.45 -4.61
C ILE A 150 -4.77 -19.69 -3.27
N ASP A 151 -3.95 -20.16 -2.32
CA ASP A 151 -3.79 -19.56 -1.00
C ASP A 151 -2.96 -18.27 -1.03
N GLU A 152 -2.18 -18.01 -2.07
CA GLU A 152 -1.48 -16.74 -2.31
C GLU A 152 -2.35 -15.73 -3.09
N SER A 153 -3.58 -16.11 -3.48
CA SER A 153 -4.40 -15.28 -4.36
C SER A 153 -4.53 -13.82 -3.86
N PRO A 154 -4.30 -12.81 -4.73
CA PRO A 154 -4.52 -11.40 -4.40
C PRO A 154 -5.96 -11.11 -3.92
N ALA A 155 -6.93 -11.96 -4.28
CA ALA A 155 -8.29 -11.84 -3.81
C ALA A 155 -8.40 -11.96 -2.28
N ARG A 156 -7.52 -12.72 -1.61
CA ARG A 156 -7.46 -12.81 -0.15
C ARG A 156 -7.07 -11.47 0.48
N PHE A 157 -6.03 -10.83 -0.06
CA PHE A 157 -5.59 -9.49 0.35
C PHE A 157 -6.74 -8.47 0.19
N ILE A 158 -7.35 -8.42 -0.99
CA ILE A 158 -8.48 -7.51 -1.28
C ILE A 158 -9.67 -7.77 -0.33
N LYS A 159 -9.98 -9.04 -0.05
CA LYS A 159 -11.06 -9.42 0.88
C LYS A 159 -10.76 -9.01 2.32
N ALA A 160 -9.51 -9.09 2.76
CA ALA A 160 -9.13 -8.72 4.13
C ALA A 160 -9.37 -7.23 4.42
N ILE A 161 -9.00 -6.37 3.47
CA ILE A 161 -9.17 -4.90 3.56
C ILE A 161 -10.66 -4.53 3.67
N SER A 162 -11.53 -5.29 2.99
CA SER A 162 -12.97 -5.03 2.97
C SER A 162 -13.73 -5.40 4.25
N LYS A 163 -13.11 -6.07 5.23
CA LYS A 163 -13.76 -6.31 6.52
C LYS A 163 -13.62 -5.05 7.36
N PRO A 164 -14.73 -4.38 7.76
CA PRO A 164 -14.63 -3.27 8.71
C PRO A 164 -13.92 -3.77 9.97
N ALA A 165 -13.04 -2.94 10.54
CA ALA A 165 -12.43 -3.24 11.81
C ALA A 165 -13.55 -3.55 12.81
N ARG A 166 -13.54 -4.75 13.39
CA ARG A 166 -14.52 -5.11 14.42
C ARG A 166 -14.28 -4.16 15.59
N MET A 167 -15.24 -3.27 15.85
CA MET A 167 -15.29 -2.54 17.11
C MET A 167 -15.59 -3.57 18.20
N PHE A 168 -14.58 -3.84 19.02
CA PHE A 168 -14.78 -4.38 20.38
C PHE A 168 -14.76 -3.21 21.34
#